data_AF-X1LDZ4-F1
#
_entry.id   AF-X1LDZ4-F1
#
_cell.length_a   1.000
_cell.length_b   1.000
_cell.length_c   1.000
_cell.angle_alpha   90.00
_cell.angle_beta   90.00
_cell.angle_gamma   90.00
#
_symmetry.space_group_name_H-M   'P 1'
#
loop_
_entity.id
_entity.type
_entity.pdbx_description
1 polymer ?
#
loop_
_entity_poly.entity_id
_entity_poly.type
_entity_poly.pdbx_seq_one_letter_code
_entity_poly.pdbx_strand_id
1 'polypeptide(L)'
;MVNALSEWLEAKVIRNRKTWQQRYERGKPVTKVKCIEENSSGKTGTEISFKPDEEIFESIEFDWERIVRRLRELAFLNQGLRIEVEDERSQKKEIHRYKGGISAFVKHLNKNREVLFPEPIFIKGEREDVSLEVAIQYNQSFIQDIFAFVNDINTEEGGTHLSGFKAGLTKVVNDYVKKEENKDIVLYC
;
A
#
# COMPACT_ATOMS: atom_id res chain seq x y z
N MET A 1 8.60 -14.67 -9.43
CA MET A 1 9.60 -14.80 -8.34
C MET A 1 9.07 -15.66 -7.19
N VAL A 2 7.97 -15.31 -6.53
CA VAL A 2 7.42 -16.02 -5.34
C VAL A 2 7.39 -17.54 -5.49
N ASN A 3 6.83 -18.07 -6.59
CA ASN A 3 6.78 -19.51 -6.86
C ASN A 3 8.16 -20.20 -6.84
N ALA A 4 9.18 -19.55 -7.40
CA ALA A 4 10.52 -20.12 -7.47
C ALA A 4 11.25 -20.13 -6.11
N LEU A 5 10.84 -19.25 -5.19
CA LEU A 5 11.43 -19.10 -3.85
C LEU A 5 10.57 -19.75 -2.75
N SER A 6 9.59 -20.56 -3.14
CA SER A 6 8.71 -21.27 -2.22
C SER A 6 9.05 -22.75 -2.24
N GLU A 7 9.09 -23.39 -1.06
CA GLU A 7 9.16 -24.86 -0.94
C GLU A 7 8.00 -25.48 -1.72
N TRP A 8 6.78 -24.96 -1.47
CA TRP A 8 5.59 -25.26 -2.23
C TRP A 8 4.70 -24.03 -2.44
N LEU A 9 3.96 -24.02 -3.54
CA LEU A 9 2.91 -23.05 -3.82
C LEU A 9 1.70 -23.77 -4.40
N GLU A 10 0.52 -23.39 -3.93
CA GLU A 10 -0.76 -23.84 -4.46
C GLU A 10 -1.57 -22.63 -4.96
N ALA A 11 -2.02 -22.72 -6.21
CA ALA A 11 -2.87 -21.71 -6.82
C ALA A 11 -4.26 -22.30 -7.06
N LYS A 12 -5.29 -21.67 -6.48
CA LYS A 12 -6.70 -21.96 -6.76
C LYS A 12 -7.34 -20.81 -7.50
N VAL A 13 -7.97 -21.09 -8.63
CA VAL A 13 -8.64 -20.09 -9.47
C VAL A 13 -10.11 -20.46 -9.60
N ILE A 14 -10.99 -19.57 -9.17
CA ILE A 14 -12.44 -19.71 -9.32
C ILE A 14 -12.86 -18.93 -10.55
N ARG A 15 -13.23 -19.63 -11.62
CA ARG A 15 -13.68 -19.04 -12.88
C ARG A 15 -14.65 -19.97 -13.60
N ASN A 16 -15.64 -19.39 -14.28
CA ASN A 16 -16.65 -20.13 -15.03
C ASN A 16 -17.37 -21.19 -14.17
N ARG A 17 -17.72 -20.83 -12.92
CA ARG A 17 -18.36 -21.72 -11.95
C ARG A 17 -17.57 -22.99 -11.66
N LYS A 18 -16.24 -22.94 -11.80
CA LYS A 18 -15.34 -24.06 -11.50
C LYS A 18 -14.15 -23.56 -10.69
N THR A 19 -13.73 -24.37 -9.72
CA THR A 19 -12.51 -24.15 -8.96
C THR A 19 -11.41 -25.01 -9.58
N TRP A 20 -10.39 -24.35 -10.10
CA TRP A 20 -9.21 -24.97 -10.69
C TRP A 20 -8.06 -24.90 -9.69
N GLN A 21 -7.28 -25.96 -9.56
CA GLN A 21 -6.13 -26.02 -8.66
C GLN A 21 -4.89 -26.51 -9.40
N GLN A 22 -3.74 -25.92 -9.07
CA GLN A 22 -2.43 -26.43 -9.45
C GLN A 22 -1.42 -26.24 -8.32
N ARG A 23 -0.56 -27.25 -8.13
CA ARG A 23 0.51 -27.26 -7.14
C ARG A 23 1.88 -27.19 -7.80
N TYR A 24 2.76 -26.44 -7.17
CA TYR A 24 4.15 -26.22 -7.53
C TYR A 24 5.05 -26.55 -6.35
N GLU A 25 6.25 -27.04 -6.63
CA GLU A 25 7.32 -27.24 -5.65
C GLU A 25 8.60 -26.65 -6.22
N ARG A 26 9.21 -25.71 -5.49
CA ARG A 26 10.41 -24.96 -5.93
C ARG A 26 10.30 -24.45 -7.37
N GLY A 27 9.15 -23.84 -7.69
CA GLY A 27 8.82 -23.30 -9.02
C GLY A 27 8.36 -24.31 -10.08
N LYS A 28 8.49 -25.62 -9.83
CA LYS A 28 8.14 -26.66 -10.82
C LYS A 28 6.71 -27.15 -10.60
N PRO A 29 5.87 -27.24 -11.65
CA PRO A 29 4.53 -27.80 -11.52
C PRO A 29 4.61 -29.30 -11.22
N VAL A 30 4.09 -29.71 -10.07
CA VAL A 30 4.05 -31.14 -9.65
C VAL A 30 2.70 -31.79 -9.94
N THR A 31 1.67 -30.99 -10.20
CA THR A 31 0.37 -31.46 -10.64
C THR A 31 -0.05 -30.77 -11.94
N LYS A 32 -0.86 -31.47 -12.75
CA LYS A 32 -1.61 -30.84 -13.84
C LYS A 32 -2.70 -29.96 -13.24
N VAL A 33 -3.10 -28.92 -13.97
CA VAL A 33 -4.29 -28.14 -13.63
C VAL A 33 -5.49 -29.08 -13.59
N LYS A 34 -6.17 -29.12 -12.45
CA LYS A 34 -7.35 -29.97 -12.23
C LYS A 34 -8.54 -29.14 -11.75
N CYS A 35 -9.73 -29.48 -12.24
CA CYS A 35 -10.97 -28.97 -11.69
C CYS A 35 -11.27 -29.75 -10.41
N ILE A 36 -11.26 -29.09 -9.25
CA ILE A 36 -11.45 -29.74 -7.95
C ILE A 36 -12.89 -29.62 -7.44
N GLU A 37 -13.65 -28.65 -7.95
CA GLU A 37 -15.02 -28.39 -7.48
C GLU A 37 -15.81 -27.64 -8.56
N GLU A 38 -17.12 -27.92 -8.64
CA GLU A 38 -18.08 -27.02 -9.29
C GLU A 38 -18.55 -25.96 -8.30
N ASN A 39 -18.35 -24.69 -8.65
CA ASN A 39 -18.69 -23.56 -7.80
C ASN A 39 -19.97 -22.88 -8.31
N SER A 40 -21.10 -23.17 -7.66
CA SER A 40 -22.41 -22.59 -7.99
C SER A 40 -22.63 -21.19 -7.43
N SER A 41 -21.71 -20.66 -6.60
CA SER A 41 -21.89 -19.37 -5.89
C SER A 41 -21.79 -18.14 -6.79
N GLY A 42 -21.43 -18.30 -8.07
CA GLY A 42 -21.23 -17.20 -9.02
C GLY A 42 -20.00 -16.32 -8.73
N LYS A 43 -19.25 -16.61 -7.67
CA LYS A 43 -18.03 -15.90 -7.29
C LYS A 43 -16.90 -16.18 -8.27
N THR A 44 -15.99 -15.22 -8.39
CA THR A 44 -14.72 -15.35 -9.12
C THR A 44 -13.59 -14.86 -8.24
N GLY A 45 -12.41 -15.45 -8.38
CA GLY A 45 -11.25 -15.02 -7.59
C GLY A 45 -10.04 -15.92 -7.77
N THR A 46 -8.99 -15.58 -7.05
CA THR A 46 -7.75 -16.35 -7.00
C THR A 46 -7.28 -16.39 -5.57
N GLU A 47 -6.95 -17.60 -5.12
CA GLU A 47 -6.36 -17.86 -3.82
C GLU A 47 -4.97 -18.44 -4.08
N ILE A 48 -3.96 -17.85 -3.45
CA ILE A 48 -2.58 -18.30 -3.51
C ILE A 48 -2.16 -18.66 -2.10
N SER A 49 -1.73 -19.89 -1.91
CA SER A 49 -1.13 -20.38 -0.67
C SER A 49 0.30 -20.80 -0.98
N PHE A 50 1.27 -20.42 -0.14
CA PHE A 50 2.66 -20.79 -0.35
C PHE A 50 3.40 -20.89 0.98
N LYS A 51 4.47 -21.68 0.99
CA LYS A 51 5.44 -21.73 2.08
C LYS A 51 6.81 -21.29 1.55
N PRO A 52 7.44 -20.26 2.12
CA PRO A 52 8.81 -19.87 1.76
C PRO A 52 9.80 -21.04 1.91
N ASP A 53 10.83 -21.10 1.06
CA ASP A 53 11.83 -22.16 1.12
C ASP A 53 12.88 -21.89 2.21
N GLU A 54 12.96 -22.77 3.21
CA GLU A 54 13.92 -22.71 4.33
C GLU A 54 15.37 -22.89 3.87
N GLU A 55 15.62 -23.47 2.69
CA GLU A 55 16.97 -23.54 2.12
C GLU A 55 17.45 -22.20 1.55
N ILE A 56 16.52 -21.27 1.28
CA ILE A 56 16.79 -19.97 0.67
C ILE A 56 16.76 -18.85 1.70
N PHE A 57 15.81 -18.88 2.64
CA PHE A 57 15.60 -17.83 3.62
C PHE A 57 16.11 -18.24 5.00
N GLU A 58 16.85 -17.34 5.66
CA GLU A 58 17.30 -17.54 7.05
C GLU A 58 16.14 -17.60 8.06
N SER A 59 15.05 -16.90 7.77
CA SER A 59 13.82 -16.92 8.56
C SER A 59 12.61 -16.93 7.63
N ILE A 60 11.68 -17.83 7.91
CA ILE A 60 10.41 -17.98 7.18
C ILE A 60 9.20 -17.52 8.00
N GLU A 61 9.43 -16.99 9.21
CA GLU A 61 8.38 -16.49 10.08
C GLU A 61 7.87 -15.14 9.58
N PHE A 62 6.58 -15.08 9.28
CA PHE A 62 5.93 -13.85 8.85
C PHE A 62 5.68 -12.90 10.04
N ASP A 63 6.20 -11.68 9.91
CA ASP A 63 5.96 -10.57 10.84
C ASP A 63 4.56 -9.98 10.66
N TRP A 64 3.71 -10.18 11.67
CA TRP A 64 2.33 -9.69 11.71
C TRP A 64 2.24 -8.17 11.51
N GLU A 65 3.02 -7.40 12.28
CA GLU A 65 2.94 -5.94 12.27
C GLU A 65 3.34 -5.37 10.91
N ARG A 66 4.35 -5.96 10.26
CA ARG A 66 4.78 -5.58 8.92
C ARG A 66 3.69 -5.83 7.88
N ILE A 67 3.03 -7.00 7.92
CA ILE A 67 1.94 -7.35 7.01
C ILE A 67 0.75 -6.43 7.22
N VAL A 68 0.28 -6.30 8.47
CA VAL A 68 -0.86 -5.45 8.82
C VAL A 68 -0.61 -4.01 8.41
N ARG A 69 0.57 -3.46 8.69
CA ARG A 69 0.93 -2.10 8.28
C ARG A 69 0.79 -1.92 6.76
N ARG A 70 1.36 -2.84 5.97
CA ARG A 70 1.30 -2.76 4.50
C ARG A 70 -0.13 -2.92 3.96
N LEU A 71 -0.91 -3.83 4.51
CA LEU A 71 -2.30 -4.03 4.11
C LEU A 71 -3.18 -2.82 4.49
N ARG A 72 -2.94 -2.21 5.64
CA ARG A 72 -3.61 -0.98 6.07
C ARG A 72 -3.31 0.19 5.14
N GLU A 73 -2.05 0.38 4.74
CA GLU A 73 -1.65 1.38 3.73
C GLU A 73 -2.42 1.19 2.43
N LEU A 74 -2.47 -0.05 1.90
CA LEU A 74 -3.20 -0.37 0.68
C LEU A 74 -4.70 -0.06 0.78
N ALA A 75 -5.31 -0.32 1.94
CA ALA A 75 -6.72 0.01 2.18
C ALA A 75 -6.99 1.52 2.26
N PHE A 76 -5.99 2.34 2.61
CA PHE A 76 -6.11 3.80 2.52
C PHE A 76 -5.94 4.31 1.09
N LEU A 77 -4.98 3.76 0.34
CA LEU A 77 -4.73 4.13 -1.05
C LEU A 77 -5.92 3.76 -1.96
N ASN A 78 -6.55 2.62 -1.69
CA ASN A 78 -7.71 2.13 -2.43
C ASN A 78 -9.01 2.39 -1.68
N GLN A 79 -9.61 3.57 -1.90
CA GLN A 79 -10.83 3.98 -1.23
C GLN A 79 -11.95 2.92 -1.33
N GLY A 80 -12.43 2.46 -0.17
CA GLY A 80 -13.52 1.50 -0.08
C GLY A 80 -13.12 0.03 -0.21
N LEU A 81 -11.87 -0.28 -0.57
CA LEU A 81 -11.33 -1.64 -0.58
C LEU A 81 -11.38 -2.23 0.84
N ARG A 82 -11.91 -3.45 0.95
CA ARG A 82 -11.96 -4.21 2.18
C ARG A 82 -10.84 -5.25 2.15
N ILE A 83 -9.91 -5.12 3.08
CA ILE A 83 -8.81 -6.08 3.27
C ILE A 83 -9.01 -6.72 4.63
N GLU A 84 -8.99 -8.05 4.67
CA GLU A 84 -9.03 -8.83 5.91
C GLU A 84 -7.70 -9.55 6.06
N VAL A 85 -7.17 -9.56 7.27
CA VAL A 85 -5.93 -10.23 7.62
C VAL A 85 -6.15 -11.03 8.90
N GLU A 86 -5.68 -12.26 8.89
CA GLU A 86 -5.88 -13.22 9.96
C GLU A 86 -4.59 -14.00 10.16
N ASP A 87 -4.16 -14.12 11.42
CA ASP A 87 -3.03 -14.95 11.81
C ASP A 87 -3.55 -16.11 12.66
N GLU A 88 -3.66 -17.27 12.04
CA GLU A 88 -4.18 -18.49 12.67
C GLU A 88 -3.29 -18.96 13.84
N ARG A 89 -1.99 -18.60 13.86
CA ARG A 89 -1.07 -18.96 14.96
C ARG A 89 -1.43 -18.25 16.26
N SER A 90 -1.82 -16.98 16.14
CA SER A 90 -2.11 -16.10 17.28
C SER A 90 -3.60 -15.76 17.45
N GLN A 91 -4.46 -16.26 16.54
CA GLN A 91 -5.89 -15.98 16.47
C GLN A 91 -6.21 -14.47 16.38
N LYS A 92 -5.28 -13.68 15.85
CA LYS A 92 -5.46 -12.26 15.60
C LYS A 92 -6.18 -12.05 14.27
N LYS A 93 -7.09 -11.08 14.23
CA LYS A 93 -7.82 -10.70 13.03
C LYS A 93 -8.00 -9.19 12.96
N GLU A 94 -7.67 -8.60 11.82
CA GLU A 94 -7.94 -7.18 11.53
C GLU A 94 -8.69 -7.04 10.20
N ILE A 95 -9.57 -6.02 10.15
CA ILE A 95 -10.30 -5.65 8.94
C ILE A 95 -10.01 -4.18 8.66
N HIS A 96 -9.50 -3.91 7.46
CA HIS A 96 -9.18 -2.57 6.99
C HIS A 96 -10.13 -2.18 5.86
N ARG A 97 -10.82 -1.05 6.04
CA ARG A 97 -11.67 -0.44 5.03
C ARG A 97 -11.82 1.05 5.31
N TYR A 98 -11.23 1.88 4.45
CA TYR A 98 -11.22 3.33 4.65
C TYR A 98 -11.88 4.04 3.47
N LYS A 99 -12.77 4.99 3.77
CA LYS A 99 -13.43 5.83 2.75
C LYS A 99 -12.71 7.15 2.50
N GLY A 100 -11.89 7.61 3.46
CA GLY A 100 -11.25 8.93 3.41
C GLY A 100 -9.91 8.99 2.66
N GLY A 101 -9.53 7.93 1.96
CA GLY A 101 -8.33 7.90 1.11
C GLY A 101 -7.04 8.23 1.85
N ILE A 102 -6.11 8.85 1.12
CA ILE A 102 -4.82 9.31 1.66
C ILE A 102 -4.95 10.41 2.71
N SER A 103 -6.04 11.18 2.73
CA SER A 103 -6.29 12.15 3.82
C SER A 103 -6.49 11.45 5.15
N ALA A 104 -7.24 10.35 5.17
CA ALA A 104 -7.40 9.51 6.35
C ALA A 104 -6.09 8.80 6.73
N PHE A 105 -5.25 8.46 5.75
CA PHE A 105 -3.92 7.91 6.00
C PHE A 105 -3.03 8.91 6.74
N VAL A 106 -2.97 10.17 6.29
CA VAL A 106 -2.19 11.22 6.95
C VAL A 106 -2.68 11.46 8.38
N LYS A 107 -4.00 11.49 8.62
CA LYS A 107 -4.54 11.55 9.99
C LYS A 107 -4.09 10.35 10.84
N HIS A 108 -4.07 9.15 10.26
CA HIS A 108 -3.61 7.95 10.96
C HIS A 108 -2.12 8.04 11.33
N LEU A 109 -1.27 8.55 10.43
CA LEU A 109 0.16 8.75 10.69
C LEU A 109 0.39 9.77 11.82
N ASN A 110 -0.40 10.83 11.86
CA ASN A 110 -0.32 11.88 12.89
C ASN A 110 -1.09 11.57 14.18
N LYS A 111 -1.70 10.38 14.35
CA LYS A 111 -2.60 10.07 15.50
C LYS A 111 -1.96 10.30 16.88
N ASN A 112 -0.64 10.18 16.99
CA ASN A 112 0.13 10.35 18.22
C ASN A 112 0.99 11.63 18.20
N ARG A 113 0.69 12.59 17.32
CA ARG A 113 1.45 13.83 17.14
C ARG A 113 0.54 15.04 17.33
N GLU A 114 1.11 16.11 17.84
CA GLU A 114 0.39 17.38 17.98
C GLU A 114 0.35 18.10 16.63
N VAL A 115 -0.81 18.07 15.96
CA VAL A 115 -1.01 18.66 14.63
C VAL A 115 -1.23 20.17 14.73
N LEU A 116 -0.75 20.92 13.74
CA LEU A 116 -0.95 22.38 13.67
C LEU A 116 -2.37 22.76 13.25
N PHE A 117 -3.04 21.90 12.48
CA PHE A 117 -4.41 22.08 12.03
C PHE A 117 -5.12 20.72 11.90
N PRO A 118 -6.44 20.67 12.16
CA PRO A 118 -7.16 19.41 12.34
C PRO A 118 -7.33 18.59 11.05
N GLU A 119 -7.59 19.26 9.93
CA GLU A 119 -7.89 18.62 8.64
C GLU A 119 -6.67 18.66 7.70
N PRO A 120 -6.15 17.51 7.24
CA PRO A 120 -5.10 17.49 6.23
C PRO A 120 -5.52 18.25 4.97
N ILE A 121 -4.57 18.97 4.41
CA ILE A 121 -4.71 19.57 3.08
C ILE A 121 -4.72 18.43 2.08
N PHE A 122 -5.76 18.35 1.27
CA PHE A 122 -5.91 17.36 0.21
C PHE A 122 -5.93 18.05 -1.16
N ILE A 123 -5.09 17.57 -2.07
CA ILE A 123 -4.98 18.08 -3.43
C ILE A 123 -5.15 16.88 -4.36
N LYS A 124 -6.02 17.04 -5.35
CA LYS A 124 -6.20 16.07 -6.43
C LYS A 124 -6.10 16.79 -7.77
N GLY A 125 -5.39 16.19 -8.70
CA GLY A 125 -5.24 16.70 -10.05
C GLY A 125 -5.12 15.56 -11.04
N GLU A 126 -5.51 15.84 -12.27
CA GLU A 126 -5.35 14.93 -13.40
C GLU A 126 -4.87 15.76 -14.58
N ARG A 127 -3.85 15.27 -15.26
CA ARG A 127 -3.32 15.88 -16.48
C ARG A 127 -2.88 14.78 -17.43
N GLU A 128 -3.40 14.85 -18.65
CA GLU A 128 -3.20 13.79 -19.65
C GLU A 128 -3.61 12.44 -19.02
N ASP A 129 -2.76 11.42 -19.04
CA ASP A 129 -3.04 10.11 -18.45
C ASP A 129 -2.46 9.94 -17.03
N VAL A 130 -2.05 11.04 -16.37
CA VAL A 130 -1.45 11.02 -15.03
C VAL A 130 -2.42 11.63 -14.02
N SER A 131 -2.86 10.80 -13.06
CA SER A 131 -3.58 11.25 -11.87
C SER A 131 -2.62 11.42 -10.68
N LEU A 132 -2.87 12.46 -9.88
CA LEU A 132 -2.11 12.79 -8.70
C LEU A 132 -3.06 13.04 -7.54
N GLU A 133 -2.75 12.44 -6.39
CA GLU A 133 -3.37 12.78 -5.10
C GLU A 133 -2.26 13.06 -4.08
N VAL A 134 -2.40 14.15 -3.34
CA VAL A 134 -1.45 14.58 -2.31
C VAL A 134 -2.23 14.95 -1.05
N ALA A 135 -1.80 14.42 0.11
CA ALA A 135 -2.32 14.81 1.41
C ALA A 135 -1.17 15.29 2.32
N ILE A 136 -1.33 16.44 2.96
CA ILE A 136 -0.30 17.10 3.78
C ILE A 136 -0.90 17.52 5.11
N GLN A 137 -0.20 17.25 6.21
CA GLN A 137 -0.55 17.78 7.51
C GLN A 137 0.71 18.03 8.34
N TYR A 138 0.86 19.26 8.79
CA TYR A 138 1.97 19.65 9.66
C TYR A 138 1.67 19.31 11.12
N ASN A 139 2.72 18.94 11.84
CA ASN A 139 2.71 18.72 13.27
C ASN A 139 3.87 19.50 13.91
N GLN A 140 3.91 19.56 15.24
CA GLN A 140 4.93 20.31 15.98
C GLN A 140 6.30 19.61 16.03
N SER A 141 6.45 18.42 15.44
CA SER A 141 7.74 17.74 15.38
C SER A 141 8.61 18.30 14.25
N PHE A 142 9.93 18.15 14.40
CA PHE A 142 10.90 18.45 13.35
C PHE A 142 11.19 17.25 12.44
N ILE A 143 10.45 16.14 12.62
CA ILE A 143 10.63 14.92 11.84
C ILE A 143 9.80 15.03 10.56
N GLN A 144 10.46 14.82 9.42
CA GLN A 144 9.82 14.78 8.12
C GLN A 144 9.53 13.33 7.74
N ASP A 145 8.25 13.00 7.60
CA ASP A 145 7.81 11.72 7.03
C ASP A 145 7.12 11.98 5.70
N ILE A 146 7.69 11.46 4.61
CA ILE A 146 7.07 11.49 3.29
C ILE A 146 6.89 10.06 2.80
N PHE A 147 5.66 9.74 2.43
CA PHE A 147 5.30 8.48 1.79
C PHE A 147 4.94 8.78 0.34
N ALA A 148 5.66 8.18 -0.60
CA ALA A 148 5.48 8.42 -2.03
C ALA A 148 5.07 7.13 -2.72
N PHE A 149 4.02 7.18 -3.54
CA PHE A 149 3.48 5.99 -4.18
C PHE A 149 3.30 6.19 -5.68
N VAL A 150 3.49 5.11 -6.45
CA VAL A 150 3.13 5.02 -7.86
C VAL A 150 2.39 3.69 -8.05
N ASN A 151 1.12 3.75 -8.47
CA ASN A 151 0.28 2.57 -8.67
C ASN A 151 0.30 1.63 -7.45
N ASP A 152 0.03 2.19 -6.26
CA ASP A 152 0.03 1.53 -4.94
C ASP A 152 1.39 1.03 -4.42
N ILE A 153 2.46 1.12 -5.22
CA ILE A 153 3.81 0.73 -4.79
C ILE A 153 4.48 1.90 -4.09
N ASN A 154 4.94 1.66 -2.86
CA ASN A 154 5.74 2.64 -2.12
C ASN A 154 7.11 2.77 -2.79
N THR A 155 7.44 3.98 -3.24
CA THR A 155 8.75 4.33 -3.79
C THR A 155 9.58 4.95 -2.67
N GLU A 156 10.25 4.11 -1.88
CA GLU A 156 11.02 4.56 -0.70
C GLU A 156 12.15 5.54 -1.07
N GLU A 157 12.80 5.33 -2.22
CA GLU A 157 13.83 6.22 -2.76
C GLU A 157 13.24 7.46 -3.48
N GLY A 158 11.91 7.55 -3.57
CA GLY A 158 11.22 8.63 -4.27
C GLY A 158 11.27 8.48 -5.79
N GLY A 159 11.51 9.60 -6.48
CA GLY A 159 11.48 9.68 -7.95
C GLY A 159 11.07 11.06 -8.46
N THR A 160 10.66 11.12 -9.72
CA THR A 160 10.25 12.36 -10.40
C THR A 160 8.99 12.98 -9.79
N HIS A 161 8.04 12.15 -9.35
CA HIS A 161 6.84 12.58 -8.62
C HIS A 161 7.18 13.27 -7.31
N LEU A 162 8.08 12.69 -6.51
CA LEU A 162 8.48 13.27 -5.22
C LEU A 162 9.30 14.55 -5.38
N SER A 163 10.28 14.56 -6.28
CA SER A 163 11.08 15.75 -6.56
C SER A 163 10.23 16.89 -7.14
N GLY A 164 9.28 16.56 -8.03
CA GLY A 164 8.30 17.51 -8.55
C GLY A 164 7.39 18.09 -7.45
N PHE A 165 6.90 17.24 -6.54
CA PHE A 165 6.12 17.68 -5.38
C PHE A 165 6.91 18.65 -4.49
N LYS A 166 8.15 18.31 -4.12
CA LYS A 166 9.00 19.17 -3.29
C LYS A 166 9.26 20.52 -3.96
N ALA A 167 9.68 20.50 -5.22
CA ALA A 167 9.94 21.73 -5.99
C ALA A 167 8.68 22.61 -6.11
N GLY A 168 7.52 22.01 -6.39
CA GLY A 168 6.25 22.71 -6.47
C GLY A 168 5.84 23.34 -5.14
N LEU A 169 5.91 22.58 -4.04
CA LEU A 169 5.58 23.07 -2.70
C LEU A 169 6.51 24.23 -2.29
N THR A 170 7.82 24.05 -2.42
CA THR A 170 8.81 25.09 -2.11
C THR A 170 8.54 26.37 -2.89
N LYS A 171 8.28 26.26 -4.20
CA LYS A 171 7.97 27.42 -5.03
C LYS A 171 6.72 28.16 -4.55
N VAL A 172 5.62 27.45 -4.31
CA VAL A 172 4.35 28.07 -3.89
C VAL A 172 4.49 28.79 -2.54
N VAL A 173 5.19 28.19 -1.57
CA VAL A 173 5.39 28.83 -0.26
C VAL A 173 6.27 30.06 -0.38
N ASN A 174 7.39 29.99 -1.12
CA ASN A 174 8.28 31.15 -1.32
C ASN A 174 7.56 32.30 -2.04
N ASP A 175 6.79 31.99 -3.09
CA ASP A 175 6.01 32.97 -3.85
C ASP A 175 4.96 33.66 -2.95
N TYR A 176 4.29 32.89 -2.07
CA TYR A 176 3.31 33.43 -1.11
C TYR A 176 3.97 34.37 -0.09
N VAL A 177 5.07 33.94 0.54
CA VAL A 177 5.79 34.75 1.54
C VAL A 177 6.32 36.04 0.92
N LYS A 178 6.92 35.98 -0.28
CA LYS A 178 7.43 37.15 -0.98
C LYS A 178 6.33 38.18 -1.24
N LYS A 179 5.13 37.71 -1.61
CA LYS A 179 3.97 38.56 -1.90
C LYS A 179 3.42 39.23 -0.64
N GLU A 180 3.30 38.50 0.47
CA GLU A 180 2.64 38.99 1.68
C GLU A 180 3.59 39.76 2.62
N GLU A 181 4.85 39.33 2.74
CA GLU A 181 5.80 39.88 3.73
C GLU A 181 6.86 40.82 3.13
N ASN A 182 6.96 40.92 1.80
CA ASN A 182 8.04 41.66 1.10
C ASN A 182 9.46 41.23 1.57
N LYS A 183 9.61 40.00 2.07
CA LYS A 183 10.86 39.39 2.53
C LYS A 183 11.22 38.23 1.62
N ASP A 184 12.48 38.19 1.18
CA ASP A 184 13.05 37.01 0.51
C ASP A 184 13.39 35.95 1.56
N ILE A 185 12.46 35.04 1.82
CA ILE A 185 12.73 33.80 2.55
C ILE A 185 12.98 32.70 1.53
N VAL A 186 14.10 31.99 1.66
CA VAL A 186 14.40 30.80 0.86
C VAL A 186 14.17 29.57 1.74
N LEU A 187 12.99 28.97 1.61
CA LEU A 187 12.71 27.67 2.21
C LEU A 187 13.22 26.56 1.30
N TYR A 188 13.73 25.49 1.90
CA TYR A 188 14.09 24.24 1.23
C TYR A 188 13.25 23.12 1.87
N CYS A 189 12.52 22.34 1.07
CA CYS A 189 11.67 21.23 1.52
C CYS A 189 12.21 19.85 1.07
#